data_AF-D3EAA0-F1
#
_entry.id   AF-D3EAA0-F1
#
_cell.length_a   1.000
_cell.length_b   1.000
_cell.length_c   1.000
_cell.angle_alpha   90.00
_cell.angle_beta   90.00
_cell.angle_gamma   90.00
#
_symmetry.space_group_name_H-M   'P 1'
#
loop_
_entity.id
_entity.type
_entity.pdbx_description
1 polymer ?
#
loop_
_entity_poly.entity_id
_entity_poly.type
_entity_poly.pdbx_seq_one_letter_code
_entity_poly.pdbx_strand_id
1 'polypeptide(L)'
;MPTQLQQEKHSIEAWSLINRKYLGKGVRVKRFRRPTRCQIRNRVLLAVLMANDIKLSQLAEELGVSSRSVSAWVYEGRVPGKNNLEKACDYLGYPRHILFREELLDKSPLICQPAPFPIHETHLDTLSGQQSDSDRPVHGS
;
A
#
# COMPACT_ATOMS: atom_id res chain seq x y z
N MET A 1 7.61 58.12 7.46
CA MET A 1 6.84 58.10 6.21
C MET A 1 6.89 56.68 5.63
N PRO A 2 5.76 56.11 5.18
CA PRO A 2 5.58 54.66 5.02
C PRO A 2 5.99 54.16 3.63
N THR A 3 6.77 53.09 3.57
CA THR A 3 7.05 52.36 2.33
C THR A 3 6.00 51.26 2.17
N GLN A 4 4.98 51.52 1.35
CA GLN A 4 3.96 50.53 1.02
C GLN A 4 4.60 49.42 0.19
N LEU A 5 4.79 48.25 0.79
CA LEU A 5 4.95 46.99 0.06
C LEU A 5 3.64 46.77 -0.69
N GLN A 6 3.63 47.10 -1.98
CA GLN A 6 2.57 46.74 -2.91
C GLN A 6 2.43 45.22 -2.86
N GLN A 7 1.46 44.75 -2.09
CA GLN A 7 0.86 43.45 -2.27
C GLN A 7 0.30 43.48 -3.68
N GLU A 8 1.08 42.98 -4.65
CA GLU A 8 0.55 42.67 -5.96
C GLU A 8 -0.66 41.79 -5.72
N LYS A 9 -1.84 42.38 -5.92
CA LYS A 9 -3.10 41.68 -6.02
C LYS A 9 -2.93 40.77 -7.22
N HIS A 10 -2.33 39.61 -7.02
CA HIS A 10 -2.42 38.54 -7.99
C HIS A 10 -3.91 38.28 -8.11
N SER A 11 -4.49 38.87 -9.16
CA SER A 11 -5.91 38.77 -9.45
C SER A 11 -6.24 37.30 -9.35
N ILE A 12 -7.29 36.98 -8.60
CA ILE A 12 -7.75 35.60 -8.47
C ILE A 12 -7.93 34.95 -9.85
N GLU A 13 -8.17 35.80 -10.86
CA GLU A 13 -8.18 35.50 -12.28
C GLU A 13 -6.83 34.98 -12.81
N ALA A 14 -5.70 35.60 -12.50
CA ALA A 14 -4.36 35.13 -12.90
C ALA A 14 -4.05 33.76 -12.30
N TRP A 15 -4.38 33.56 -11.01
CA TRP A 15 -4.27 32.24 -10.37
C TRP A 15 -5.24 31.22 -10.96
N SER A 16 -6.41 31.66 -11.42
CA SER A 16 -7.40 30.80 -12.06
C SER A 16 -6.96 30.34 -13.44
N LEU A 17 -6.27 31.19 -14.22
CA LEU A 17 -5.76 30.83 -15.53
C LEU A 17 -4.65 29.77 -15.43
N ILE A 18 -3.75 29.92 -14.45
CA ILE A 18 -2.70 28.93 -14.15
C ILE A 18 -3.31 27.59 -13.73
N ASN A 19 -4.36 27.62 -12.91
CA ASN A 19 -5.00 26.43 -12.34
C ASN A 19 -6.23 25.95 -13.10
N ARG A 20 -6.48 26.46 -14.32
CA ARG A 20 -7.66 26.13 -15.15
C ARG A 20 -7.79 24.62 -15.41
N LYS A 21 -6.67 23.88 -15.41
CA LYS A 21 -6.65 22.42 -15.52
C LYS A 21 -7.36 21.70 -14.35
N TYR A 22 -7.42 22.34 -13.17
CA TYR A 22 -7.92 21.80 -11.91
C TYR A 22 -9.23 22.44 -11.43
N LEU A 23 -9.55 23.66 -11.88
CA LEU A 23 -10.79 24.36 -11.53
C LEU A 23 -12.03 23.73 -12.18
N GLY A 24 -13.13 23.62 -11.43
CA GLY A 24 -14.40 23.02 -11.91
C GLY A 24 -14.39 21.49 -12.03
N LYS A 25 -13.22 20.86 -12.09
CA LYS A 25 -13.07 19.42 -11.92
C LYS A 25 -13.08 19.16 -10.42
N GLY A 26 -14.26 19.05 -9.82
CA GLY A 26 -14.42 18.71 -8.41
C GLY A 26 -13.38 17.66 -8.04
N VAL A 27 -12.37 18.08 -7.28
CA VAL A 27 -11.21 17.24 -6.97
C VAL A 27 -11.68 16.23 -5.95
N ARG A 28 -12.45 15.25 -6.41
CA ARG A 28 -12.69 14.00 -5.70
C ARG A 28 -11.46 13.13 -5.92
N VAL A 29 -10.30 13.65 -5.51
CA VAL A 29 -9.18 12.77 -5.19
C VAL A 29 -9.74 11.84 -4.14
N LYS A 30 -9.97 10.58 -4.51
CA LYS A 30 -10.25 9.54 -3.51
C LYS A 30 -9.13 9.66 -2.49
N ARG A 31 -9.46 10.15 -1.30
CA ARG A 31 -8.51 10.43 -0.20
C ARG A 31 -7.65 9.20 0.08
N PHE A 32 -8.23 8.02 -0.18
CA PHE A 32 -7.57 6.73 -0.18
C PHE A 32 -7.26 6.27 -1.62
N ARG A 33 -6.00 6.37 -2.03
CA ARG A 33 -5.50 5.64 -3.20
C ARG A 33 -5.44 4.17 -2.82
N ARG A 34 -5.97 3.27 -3.68
CA ARG A 34 -5.71 1.84 -3.53
C ARG A 34 -4.19 1.65 -3.58
N PRO A 35 -3.56 1.03 -2.57
CA PRO A 35 -2.14 0.73 -2.67
C PRO A 35 -1.94 -0.21 -3.86
N THR A 36 -1.17 0.23 -4.86
CA THR A 36 -0.96 -0.54 -6.10
C THR A 36 0.05 -1.68 -5.93
N ARG A 37 0.81 -1.68 -4.82
CA ARG A 37 1.87 -2.65 -4.51
C ARG A 37 1.84 -3.17 -3.08
N CYS A 38 0.98 -2.62 -2.21
CA CYS A 38 0.99 -2.94 -0.79
C CYS A 38 -0.25 -3.77 -0.44
N GLN A 39 -0.03 -5.04 -0.19
CA GLN A 39 -1.00 -5.93 0.43
C GLN A 39 -1.47 -5.33 1.76
N ILE A 40 -2.79 -5.26 1.98
CA ILE A 40 -3.35 -4.81 3.26
C ILE A 40 -3.66 -6.05 4.10
N ARG A 41 -2.87 -6.30 5.14
CA ARG A 41 -3.09 -7.43 6.07
C ARG A 41 -4.03 -7.08 7.22
N ASN A 42 -3.89 -5.91 7.84
CA ASN A 42 -4.80 -5.47 8.89
C ASN A 42 -5.91 -4.57 8.33
N ARG A 43 -6.96 -5.22 7.83
CA ARG A 43 -8.11 -4.54 7.22
C ARG A 43 -8.97 -3.79 8.24
N VAL A 44 -9.07 -4.32 9.46
CA VAL A 44 -9.88 -3.71 10.53
C VAL A 44 -9.26 -2.38 10.93
N LEU A 45 -7.96 -2.35 11.22
CA LEU A 45 -7.26 -1.13 11.56
C LEU A 45 -7.36 -0.10 10.43
N LEU A 46 -7.16 -0.51 9.18
CA LEU A 46 -7.31 0.42 8.05
C LEU A 46 -8.74 0.98 7.94
N ALA A 47 -9.76 0.13 8.09
CA ALA A 47 -11.17 0.54 8.02
C ALA A 47 -11.52 1.54 9.13
N VAL A 48 -11.04 1.31 10.36
CA VAL A 48 -11.22 2.23 11.49
C VAL A 48 -10.57 3.58 11.21
N LEU A 49 -9.33 3.60 10.69
CA LEU A 49 -8.65 4.85 10.34
C LEU A 49 -9.38 5.60 9.22
N MET A 50 -9.87 4.88 8.21
CA MET A 50 -10.66 5.48 7.14
C MET A 50 -11.99 6.07 7.63
N ALA A 51 -12.70 5.36 8.51
CA ALA A 51 -13.98 5.80 9.04
C ALA A 51 -13.85 7.07 9.90
N ASN A 52 -12.73 7.22 10.62
CA ASN A 52 -12.45 8.37 11.47
C ASN A 52 -11.64 9.48 10.75
N ASP A 53 -11.39 9.34 9.45
CA ASP A 53 -10.57 10.25 8.64
C ASP A 53 -9.13 10.49 9.17
N ILE A 54 -8.58 9.52 9.89
CA ILE A 54 -7.26 9.58 10.53
C ILE A 54 -6.19 9.12 9.54
N LYS A 55 -5.15 9.95 9.37
CA LYS A 55 -3.98 9.61 8.54
C LYS A 55 -2.98 8.76 9.32
N LEU A 56 -2.21 7.92 8.63
CA LEU A 56 -1.15 7.10 9.25
C LEU A 56 -0.10 7.95 9.96
N SER A 57 0.26 9.11 9.38
CA SER A 57 1.21 10.06 9.99
C SER A 57 0.64 10.70 11.25
N GLN A 58 -0.64 11.08 11.23
CA GLN A 58 -1.32 11.64 12.39
C GLN A 58 -1.38 10.60 13.53
N LEU A 59 -1.77 9.35 13.23
CA LEU A 59 -1.77 8.30 14.24
C LEU A 59 -0.36 8.06 14.81
N ALA A 60 0.68 8.15 13.97
CA ALA A 60 2.06 8.00 14.41
C ALA A 60 2.47 9.11 15.40
N GLU A 61 2.10 10.37 15.10
CA GLU A 61 2.31 11.52 15.98
C GLU A 61 1.61 11.35 17.32
N GLU A 62 0.32 10.99 17.32
CA GLU A 62 -0.49 10.80 18.53
C GLU A 62 0.03 9.68 19.43
N LEU A 63 0.52 8.59 18.84
CA LEU A 63 1.06 7.46 19.60
C LEU A 63 2.54 7.64 19.99
N GLY A 64 3.22 8.64 19.44
CA GLY A 64 4.65 8.85 19.61
C GLY A 64 5.51 7.74 18.97
N VAL A 65 5.07 7.19 17.84
CA VAL A 65 5.76 6.13 17.10
C VAL A 65 6.12 6.58 15.68
N SER A 66 6.99 5.86 14.99
CA SER A 66 7.31 6.20 13.61
C SER A 66 6.17 5.83 12.65
N SER A 67 5.97 6.63 11.60
CA SER A 67 5.00 6.33 10.52
C SER A 67 5.25 4.95 9.88
N ARG A 68 6.51 4.49 9.86
CA ARG A 68 6.86 3.15 9.38
C ARG A 68 6.30 2.04 10.28
N SER A 69 6.27 2.25 11.60
CA SER A 69 5.69 1.28 12.54
C SER A 69 4.19 1.13 12.30
N VAL A 70 3.47 2.26 12.21
CA VAL A 70 2.03 2.26 11.90
C VAL A 70 1.75 1.63 10.54
N SER A 71 2.58 1.93 9.54
CA SER A 71 2.51 1.31 8.22
C SER A 71 2.66 -0.22 8.29
N ALA A 72 3.62 -0.73 9.09
CA ALA A 72 3.81 -2.16 9.28
C ALA A 72 2.62 -2.83 9.98
N TRP A 73 1.94 -2.13 10.90
CA TRP A 73 0.73 -2.66 11.53
C TRP A 73 -0.42 -2.83 10.55
N VAL A 74 -0.55 -1.90 9.60
CA VAL A 74 -1.62 -1.91 8.59
C VAL A 74 -1.34 -2.87 7.44
N TYR A 75 -0.18 -2.74 6.80
CA TYR A 75 0.12 -3.46 5.56
C TYR A 75 0.78 -4.80 5.81
N GLU A 76 1.73 -4.88 6.74
CA GLU A 76 2.48 -6.11 7.03
C GLU A 76 1.78 -6.99 8.08
N GLY A 77 0.76 -6.45 8.77
CA GLY A 77 0.04 -7.15 9.84
C GLY A 77 0.87 -7.38 11.09
N ARG A 78 1.95 -6.60 11.31
CA ARG A 78 2.76 -6.71 12.53
C ARG A 78 1.94 -6.27 13.74
N VAL A 79 1.96 -7.07 14.80
CA VAL A 79 1.33 -6.72 16.07
C VAL A 79 2.26 -5.78 16.87
N PRO A 80 1.78 -4.62 17.36
CA PRO A 80 2.56 -3.75 18.22
C PRO A 80 2.93 -4.40 19.56
N GLY A 81 4.04 -3.95 20.16
CA GLY A 81 4.37 -4.26 21.55
C GLY A 81 3.32 -3.70 22.52
N LYS A 82 3.25 -4.28 23.73
CA LYS A 82 2.18 -4.03 24.72
C LYS A 82 1.85 -2.55 24.95
N ASN A 83 2.85 -1.71 25.19
CA ASN A 83 2.66 -0.27 25.42
C ASN A 83 2.02 0.45 24.23
N ASN A 84 2.56 0.26 23.02
CA ASN A 84 2.01 0.89 21.80
C ASN A 84 0.63 0.34 21.44
N LEU A 85 0.39 -0.92 21.77
CA LEU A 85 -0.90 -1.55 21.56
C LEU A 85 -1.97 -0.95 22.46
N GLU A 86 -1.67 -0.76 23.75
CA GLU A 86 -2.57 -0.10 24.71
C GLU A 86 -2.88 1.33 24.26
N LYS A 87 -1.86 2.13 23.96
CA LYS A 87 -2.04 3.49 23.42
C LYS A 87 -2.93 3.53 22.17
N ALA A 88 -2.72 2.60 21.23
CA ALA A 88 -3.52 2.54 20.00
C ALA A 88 -4.98 2.14 20.27
N CYS A 89 -5.21 1.22 21.22
CA CYS A 89 -6.56 0.82 21.63
C CYS A 89 -7.29 1.97 22.34
N ASP A 90 -6.60 2.67 23.23
CA ASP A 90 -7.15 3.80 23.99
C ASP A 90 -7.49 4.97 23.06
N TYR A 91 -6.57 5.33 22.15
CA TYR A 91 -6.78 6.42 21.19
C TYR A 91 -7.92 6.13 20.21
N LEU A 92 -8.03 4.90 19.71
CA LEU A 92 -9.07 4.53 18.74
C LEU A 92 -10.39 4.11 19.40
N GLY A 93 -10.40 3.80 20.70
CA GLY A 93 -11.57 3.35 21.43
C GLY A 93 -12.00 1.90 21.13
N TYR A 94 -11.08 1.05 20.67
CA TYR A 94 -11.38 -0.35 20.34
C TYR A 94 -10.47 -1.32 21.10
N PRO A 95 -10.98 -2.48 21.54
CA PRO A 95 -10.17 -3.46 22.26
C PRO A 95 -9.17 -4.18 21.34
N ARG A 96 -8.07 -4.67 21.94
CA ARG A 96 -6.98 -5.41 21.28
C ARG A 96 -7.46 -6.50 20.33
N HIS A 97 -8.40 -7.32 20.79
CA HIS A 97 -8.86 -8.51 20.05
C HIS A 97 -9.78 -8.17 18.86
N ILE A 98 -10.08 -6.88 18.64
CA ILE A 98 -10.74 -6.38 17.44
C ILE A 98 -9.69 -5.79 16.49
N LEU A 99 -8.83 -4.88 16.98
CA LEU A 99 -7.86 -4.19 16.12
C LEU A 99 -6.69 -5.07 15.66
N PHE A 100 -6.24 -6.02 16.48
CA PHE A 100 -5.00 -6.79 16.28
C PHE A 100 -5.21 -8.31 16.47
N ARG A 101 -6.37 -8.84 16.09
CA ARG A 101 -6.62 -10.29 16.15
C ARG A 101 -5.76 -11.04 15.13
N GLU A 102 -4.79 -11.80 15.62
CA GLU A 102 -3.82 -12.54 14.79
C GLU A 102 -4.50 -13.46 13.77
N GLU A 103 -5.54 -14.20 14.18
CA GLU A 103 -6.29 -15.07 13.26
C GLU A 103 -6.86 -14.33 12.04
N LEU A 104 -7.28 -13.07 12.20
CA LEU A 104 -7.77 -12.25 11.10
C LEU A 104 -6.64 -11.71 10.24
N LEU A 105 -5.44 -11.52 10.79
CA LEU A 105 -4.26 -11.04 10.08
C LEU A 105 -3.61 -12.13 9.23
N ASP A 106 -3.72 -13.39 9.69
CA ASP A 106 -3.18 -14.56 8.99
C ASP A 106 -4.16 -15.14 7.97
N LYS A 107 -5.46 -15.18 8.30
CA LYS A 107 -6.50 -15.74 7.42
C LYS A 107 -7.15 -14.72 6.49
N SER A 108 -6.87 -13.42 6.64
CA SER A 108 -7.50 -12.41 5.78
C SER A 108 -7.11 -12.61 4.32
N PRO A 109 -8.08 -12.61 3.39
CA PRO A 109 -7.79 -12.61 1.97
C PRO A 109 -7.02 -11.34 1.62
N LEU A 110 -5.97 -11.50 0.82
CA LEU A 110 -5.06 -10.43 0.43
C LEU A 110 -5.75 -9.51 -0.58
N ILE A 111 -6.11 -8.31 -0.14
CA ILE A 111 -6.71 -7.30 -1.01
C ILE A 111 -5.59 -6.42 -1.59
N CYS A 112 -5.70 -6.13 -2.90
CA CYS A 112 -4.73 -5.36 -3.68
C CYS A 112 -3.38 -6.06 -3.87
N GLN A 113 -3.39 -7.34 -4.29
CA GLN A 113 -2.18 -7.94 -4.86
C GLN A 113 -1.79 -7.19 -6.14
N PRO A 114 -0.49 -6.88 -6.35
CA PRO A 114 -0.04 -6.50 -7.69
C PRO A 114 -0.40 -7.65 -8.63
N ALA A 115 -0.98 -7.33 -9.79
CA ALA A 115 -1.29 -8.35 -10.79
C ALA A 115 -0.04 -9.19 -11.06
N PRO A 116 -0.13 -10.52 -11.16
CA PRO A 116 1.02 -11.33 -11.52
C PRO A 116 1.54 -10.81 -12.86
N PHE A 117 2.81 -10.44 -12.89
CA PHE A 117 3.49 -10.02 -14.11
C PHE A 117 3.40 -11.20 -15.10
N PRO A 118 3.11 -10.97 -16.39
CA PRO A 118 3.17 -12.05 -17.37
C PRO A 118 4.60 -12.61 -17.33
N ILE A 119 4.73 -13.87 -16.94
CA ILE A 119 5.97 -14.59 -17.07
C ILE A 119 6.21 -14.65 -18.58
N HIS A 120 7.28 -14.03 -19.07
CA HIS A 120 7.74 -14.30 -20.43
C HIS A 120 8.13 -15.79 -20.47
N GLU A 121 7.23 -16.62 -21.01
CA GLU A 121 7.56 -17.97 -21.45
C GLU A 121 8.68 -17.85 -22.50
N THR A 122 9.92 -18.04 -22.07
CA THR A 122 10.98 -18.44 -23.00
C THR A 122 10.67 -19.87 -23.45
N HIS A 123 9.95 -19.93 -24.56
CA HIS A 123 9.64 -21.08 -25.38
C HIS A 123 10.92 -21.89 -25.67
N LEU A 124 11.05 -23.05 -25.01
CA LEU A 124 11.96 -24.11 -25.43
C LEU A 124 11.30 -24.81 -26.62
N ASP A 125 11.64 -24.38 -27.83
CA ASP A 125 11.44 -25.18 -29.04
C ASP A 125 12.68 -25.05 -29.94
N THR A 126 13.56 -26.05 -29.86
CA THR A 126 14.35 -26.48 -31.02
C THR A 126 14.27 -28.00 -31.09
N LEU A 127 13.17 -28.42 -31.72
CA LEU A 127 13.03 -29.50 -32.72
C LEU A 127 13.94 -30.73 -32.62
N SER A 128 13.24 -31.85 -32.46
CA SER A 128 13.53 -33.18 -32.97
C SER A 128 14.24 -33.22 -34.34
N GLY A 129 15.28 -34.04 -34.45
CA GLY A 129 15.81 -34.57 -35.70
C GLY A 129 16.22 -36.04 -35.49
N GLN A 130 15.53 -36.94 -36.18
CA GLN A 130 15.67 -38.39 -36.15
C GLN A 130 17.03 -38.86 -36.72
N GLN A 131 17.54 -40.02 -36.26
CA GLN A 131 17.80 -41.18 -37.12
C GLN A 131 18.16 -42.42 -36.29
N SER A 132 17.49 -43.52 -36.61
CA SER A 132 17.69 -44.91 -36.20
C SER A 132 18.92 -45.56 -36.84
N ASP A 133 19.67 -46.36 -36.07
CA ASP A 133 20.21 -47.69 -36.46
C ASP A 133 21.07 -48.24 -35.28
N SER A 134 20.66 -49.35 -34.65
CA SER A 134 21.06 -50.73 -34.96
C SER A 134 22.55 -51.01 -34.65
N ASP A 135 22.81 -51.59 -33.48
CA ASP A 135 23.61 -52.82 -33.26
C ASP A 135 24.37 -52.88 -31.92
N ARG A 136 24.18 -54.03 -31.25
CA ARG A 136 24.91 -54.61 -30.11
C ARG A 136 26.40 -54.90 -30.48
N PRO A 137 27.31 -55.33 -29.56
CA PRO A 137 27.06 -56.03 -28.29
C PRO A 137 27.91 -55.67 -27.06
N VAL A 138 27.38 -56.19 -25.95
CA VAL A 138 28.00 -56.59 -24.69
C VAL A 138 29.41 -57.17 -24.87
N HIS A 139 30.38 -56.70 -24.08
CA HIS A 139 31.41 -57.56 -23.50
C HIS A 139 31.72 -57.11 -22.07
N GLY A 140 31.63 -58.08 -21.16
CA GLY A 140 32.21 -58.01 -19.84
C GLY A 140 33.46 -58.89 -19.82
N SER A 141 34.43 -58.48 -19.02
CA SER A 141 35.42 -59.28 -18.29
C SER A 141 36.14 -58.34 -17.33
#